data_AF-A0A7S4CFI5-F1
#
_entry.id   AF-A0A7S4CFI5-F1
#
_cell.length_a   1.000
_cell.length_b   1.000
_cell.length_c   1.000
_cell.angle_alpha   90.00
_cell.angle_beta   90.00
_cell.angle_gamma   90.00
#
_symmetry.space_group_name_H-M   'P 1'
#
loop_
_entity.id
_entity.type
_entity.pdbx_description
1 polymer ?
#
loop_
_entity_poly.entity_id
_entity_poly.type
_entity_poly.pdbx_seq_one_letter_code
_entity_poly.pdbx_strand_id
1 'polypeptide(L)'
;GAVLSIICGVVLPDPETGRAESTGWIEGVAILISVTIVVWVTAINDFQKDKKFRAFYRTSNHKPVRIIREGLPWVVDVAEVVVGDVLEIAAGQTIGVDGLVLEGHGLKMDESACTGESDAIPKDAQDPFLISGTSAVEGYG
;
A
#
# COMPACT_ATOMS: atom_id res chain seq x y z
N GLY A 1 -10.93 11.53 24.21
CA GLY A 1 -11.48 12.89 24.26
C GLY A 1 -12.99 12.90 24.05
N ALA A 2 -13.47 12.75 22.81
CA ALA A 2 -14.89 12.91 22.47
C ALA A 2 -15.82 11.78 22.99
N VAL A 3 -15.38 10.52 22.90
CA VAL A 3 -16.21 9.37 23.32
C VAL A 3 -16.46 9.35 24.84
N LEU A 4 -15.48 9.75 25.65
CA LEU A 4 -15.63 9.87 27.11
C LEU A 4 -16.57 11.01 27.52
N SER A 5 -16.60 12.12 26.77
CA SER A 5 -17.51 13.24 27.02
C SER A 5 -18.97 12.86 26.76
N ILE A 6 -19.22 12.10 25.69
CA ILE A 6 -20.56 11.58 25.35
C ILE A 6 -21.05 10.58 26.40
N ILE A 7 -20.16 9.72 26.91
CA ILE A 7 -20.50 8.76 27.97
C ILE A 7 -20.83 9.47 29.29
N CYS A 8 -20.06 10.50 29.67
CA CYS A 8 -20.34 11.28 30.89
C CYS A 8 -21.65 12.07 30.80
N GLY A 9 -21.99 12.62 29.63
CA GLY A 9 -23.24 13.38 29.43
C GLY A 9 -24.51 12.52 29.47
N VAL A 10 -24.40 11.21 29.23
CA VAL A 10 -25.53 10.26 29.26
C VAL A 10 -25.78 9.68 30.66
N VAL A 11 -24.77 9.70 31.55
CA VAL A 11 -24.83 9.01 32.85
C VAL A 11 -25.17 9.95 34.02
N LEU A 12 -24.98 11.27 33.88
CA LEU A 12 -25.27 12.23 34.94
C LEU A 12 -26.59 12.98 34.65
N PRO A 13 -27.68 12.68 35.37
CA PRO A 13 -28.90 13.46 35.27
C PRO A 13 -28.73 14.83 35.93
N ASP A 14 -29.09 15.89 35.21
CA ASP A 14 -29.12 17.28 35.70
C ASP A 14 -30.02 17.40 36.95
N PRO A 15 -29.51 17.91 38.09
CA PRO A 15 -30.25 17.94 39.35
C PRO A 15 -31.36 19.02 39.42
N GLU A 16 -31.57 19.84 38.38
CA GLU A 16 -32.32 21.10 38.53
C GLU A 16 -33.70 21.18 37.86
N THR A 17 -34.25 20.10 37.27
CA THR A 17 -35.63 20.17 36.73
C THR A 17 -36.48 18.94 37.08
N GLY A 18 -37.36 19.11 38.07
CA GLY A 18 -38.41 18.18 38.46
C GLY A 18 -39.51 18.02 37.40
N ARG A 19 -39.19 17.39 36.26
CA ARG A 19 -40.16 16.84 35.29
C ARG A 19 -39.82 15.38 35.03
N ALA A 20 -40.22 14.52 35.95
CA ALA A 20 -40.21 13.08 35.75
C ALA A 20 -41.44 12.65 34.90
N GLU A 21 -41.21 11.62 34.07
CA GLU A 21 -42.19 10.66 33.52
C GLU A 21 -42.67 10.73 32.05
N SER A 22 -42.16 11.60 31.16
CA SER A 22 -42.47 11.46 29.72
C SER A 22 -41.31 11.63 28.74
N THR A 23 -40.13 12.06 29.21
CA THR A 23 -38.96 12.30 28.35
C THR A 23 -37.85 11.25 28.46
N GLY A 24 -37.86 10.38 29.47
CA GLY A 24 -36.81 9.37 29.67
C GLY A 24 -36.72 8.32 28.56
N TRP A 25 -37.85 7.94 27.94
CA TRP A 25 -37.84 7.05 26.77
C TRP A 25 -37.25 7.74 25.53
N ILE A 26 -37.41 9.06 25.40
CA ILE A 26 -36.88 9.86 24.30
C ILE A 26 -35.34 9.89 24.39
N GLU A 27 -34.79 9.98 25.60
CA GLU A 27 -33.35 9.94 25.82
C GLU A 27 -32.73 8.58 25.42
N GLY A 28 -33.36 7.47 25.83
CA GLY A 28 -32.92 6.13 25.41
C GLY A 28 -33.03 5.92 23.88
N VAL A 29 -34.11 6.40 23.27
CA VAL A 29 -34.31 6.35 21.82
C VAL A 29 -33.27 7.21 21.08
N ALA A 30 -32.92 8.39 21.61
CA ALA A 30 -31.91 9.26 21.02
C ALA A 30 -30.52 8.59 20.99
N ILE A 31 -30.15 7.87 22.06
CA ILE A 31 -28.88 7.14 22.13
C ILE A 31 -28.88 5.96 21.13
N LEU A 32 -29.97 5.19 21.07
CA LEU A 32 -30.08 4.07 20.12
C LEU A 32 -29.97 4.53 18.67
N ILE A 33 -30.63 5.64 18.31
CA ILE A 33 -30.54 6.23 16.96
C ILE A 33 -29.12 6.70 16.67
N SER A 34 -28.49 7.40 17.62
CA SER A 34 -27.12 7.89 17.49
C SER A 34 -26.12 6.75 17.23
N VAL A 35 -26.15 5.70 18.07
CA VAL A 35 -25.28 4.52 17.90
C VAL A 35 -25.55 3.81 16.58
N THR A 36 -26.82 3.65 16.19
CA THR A 36 -27.19 3.00 14.92
C THR A 36 -26.61 3.74 13.72
N ILE A 37 -26.76 5.07 13.69
CA ILE A 37 -26.23 5.91 12.61
C ILE A 37 -24.70 5.84 12.58
N VAL A 38 -24.03 5.94 13.73
CA VAL A 38 -22.57 5.87 13.80
C VAL A 38 -22.04 4.52 13.32
N VAL A 39 -22.65 3.41 13.73
CA VAL A 39 -22.26 2.06 13.27
C VAL A 39 -22.49 1.91 11.77
N TRP A 40 -23.62 2.39 11.24
CA TRP A 40 -23.91 2.36 9.81
C TRP A 40 -22.91 3.17 8.99
N VAL A 41 -22.65 4.42 9.39
CA VAL A 41 -21.68 5.30 8.71
C VAL A 41 -20.27 4.70 8.79
N THR A 42 -19.90 4.12 9.93
CA THR A 42 -18.61 3.44 10.10
C THR A 42 -18.50 2.23 9.18
N ALA A 43 -19.52 1.36 9.14
CA ALA A 43 -19.54 0.19 8.28
C ALA A 43 -19.48 0.54 6.78
N ILE A 44 -20.21 1.56 6.35
CA ILE A 44 -20.16 2.04 4.95
C ILE A 44 -18.77 2.59 4.63
N ASN A 45 -18.19 3.39 5.53
CA ASN A 45 -16.85 3.94 5.34
C ASN A 45 -15.78 2.84 5.29
N ASP A 46 -15.87 1.85 6.16
CA ASP A 46 -14.94 0.72 6.22
C ASP A 46 -15.03 -0.13 4.95
N PHE A 47 -16.26 -0.44 4.51
CA PHE A 47 -16.48 -1.16 3.26
C PHE A 47 -15.95 -0.40 2.03
N GLN A 48 -16.06 0.93 2.02
CA GLN A 48 -15.49 1.76 0.96
C GLN A 48 -13.95 1.79 1.00
N LYS A 49 -13.33 1.76 2.18
CA LYS A 49 -11.87 1.70 2.32
C LYS A 49 -11.34 0.37 1.77
N ASP A 50 -11.93 -0.75 2.15
CA ASP A 50 -11.50 -2.08 1.70
C ASP A 50 -11.62 -2.24 0.18
N LYS A 51 -12.70 -1.72 -0.41
CA LYS A 51 -12.90 -1.79 -1.86
C LYS A 51 -11.88 -0.94 -2.62
N LYS A 52 -11.49 0.22 -2.07
CA LYS A 52 -10.46 1.07 -2.68
C LYS A 52 -9.09 0.42 -2.59
N PHE A 53 -8.74 -0.19 -1.45
CA PHE A 53 -7.50 -0.96 -1.32
C PHE A 53 -7.39 -2.07 -2.36
N ARG A 54 -8.43 -2.90 -2.54
CA ARG A 54 -8.41 -3.97 -3.55
C ARG A 54 -8.28 -3.46 -4.98
N ALA A 55 -8.82 -2.28 -5.29
CA ALA A 55 -8.66 -1.67 -6.60
C ALA A 55 -7.21 -1.21 -6.84
N PHE A 56 -6.54 -0.67 -5.82
CA PHE A 56 -5.12 -0.33 -5.88
C PHE A 56 -4.23 -1.58 -6.04
N TYR A 57 -4.49 -2.68 -5.31
CA TYR A 57 -3.71 -3.92 -5.48
C TYR A 57 -3.78 -4.51 -6.90
N ARG A 58 -4.92 -4.37 -7.60
CA ARG A 58 -5.03 -4.87 -8.98
C ARG A 58 -4.26 -4.04 -10.00
N THR A 59 -4.20 -2.72 -9.83
CA THR A 59 -3.48 -1.84 -10.76
C THR A 59 -1.98 -1.77 -10.45
N SER A 60 -1.58 -1.84 -9.18
CA SER A 60 -0.17 -1.78 -8.78
C SER A 60 0.63 -3.04 -9.10
N ASN A 61 -0.02 -4.17 -9.34
CA ASN A 61 0.66 -5.42 -9.69
C ASN A 61 1.08 -5.49 -11.16
N HIS A 62 0.50 -4.67 -12.04
CA HIS A 62 0.88 -4.66 -13.46
C HIS A 62 2.04 -3.70 -13.69
N LYS A 63 3.26 -4.16 -13.37
CA LYS A 63 4.50 -3.50 -13.82
C LYS A 63 5.01 -4.25 -15.04
N PRO A 64 4.64 -3.83 -16.26
CA PRO A 64 5.13 -4.49 -17.47
C PRO A 64 6.65 -4.29 -17.58
N VAL A 65 7.36 -5.39 -17.74
CA VAL A 65 8.81 -5.44 -17.93
C VAL A 65 9.12 -5.95 -19.34
N ARG A 66 10.20 -5.43 -19.93
CA ARG A 66 10.70 -5.89 -21.23
C ARG A 66 11.68 -7.03 -20.97
N ILE A 67 11.41 -8.17 -21.60
CA ILE A 67 12.26 -9.35 -21.55
C ILE A 67 12.64 -9.80 -22.95
N ILE A 68 13.72 -10.55 -23.06
CA ILE A 68 14.15 -11.19 -24.29
C ILE A 68 14.07 -12.71 -24.06
N ARG A 69 13.18 -13.37 -24.79
CA ARG A 69 13.01 -14.84 -24.82
C ARG A 69 13.29 -15.32 -26.23
N GLU A 70 14.16 -16.32 -26.37
CA GLU A 70 14.52 -16.91 -27.67
C GLU A 70 15.01 -15.88 -28.70
N GLY A 71 15.63 -14.79 -28.24
CA GLY A 71 16.13 -13.70 -29.09
C GLY A 71 15.06 -12.71 -29.58
N LEU A 72 13.80 -12.86 -29.14
CA LEU A 72 12.71 -11.95 -29.46
C LEU A 72 12.34 -11.10 -28.22
N PRO A 73 12.05 -9.79 -28.38
CA PRO A 73 11.59 -8.96 -27.28
C PRO A 73 10.11 -9.21 -26.97
N TRP A 74 9.79 -9.41 -25.69
CA TRP A 74 8.44 -9.58 -25.16
C TRP A 74 8.19 -8.57 -24.05
N VAL A 75 6.94 -8.14 -23.90
CA VAL A 75 6.50 -7.33 -22.76
C VAL A 75 5.58 -8.20 -21.93
N VAL A 76 6.02 -8.54 -20.72
CA VAL A 76 5.27 -9.40 -19.80
C VAL A 76 5.13 -8.73 -18.44
N ASP A 77 4.23 -9.24 -17.62
CA ASP A 77 4.16 -8.83 -16.21
C ASP A 77 5.39 -9.38 -15.45
N VAL A 78 5.85 -8.66 -14.43
CA VAL A 78 6.93 -9.14 -13.55
C VAL A 78 6.61 -10.50 -12.92
N ALA A 79 5.33 -10.80 -12.71
CA ALA A 79 4.88 -12.09 -12.19
C ALA A 79 5.02 -13.27 -13.18
N GLU A 80 5.18 -12.98 -14.47
CA GLU A 80 5.32 -13.99 -15.54
C GLU A 80 6.78 -14.23 -15.95
N VAL A 81 7.73 -13.52 -15.33
CA VAL A 81 9.18 -13.68 -15.56
C VAL A 81 9.64 -15.04 -15.02
N VAL A 82 10.42 -15.77 -15.81
CA VAL A 82 10.96 -17.09 -15.45
C VAL A 82 12.49 -17.12 -15.55
N VAL A 83 13.09 -18.11 -14.90
CA VAL A 83 14.54 -18.33 -14.96
C VAL A 83 14.96 -18.61 -16.41
N GLY A 84 15.95 -17.88 -16.90
CA GLY A 84 16.45 -17.94 -18.27
C GLY A 84 16.00 -16.76 -19.15
N ASP A 85 15.09 -15.92 -18.66
CA ASP A 85 14.75 -14.66 -19.31
C ASP A 85 15.87 -13.63 -19.13
N VAL A 86 16.11 -12.85 -20.18
CA VAL A 86 16.99 -11.67 -20.10
C VAL A 86 16.11 -10.44 -19.95
N LEU A 87 16.22 -9.71 -18.84
CA LEU A 87 15.49 -8.47 -18.61
C LEU A 87 16.27 -7.28 -19.16
N GLU A 88 15.58 -6.35 -19.79
CA GLU A 88 16.10 -5.03 -20.13
C GLU A 88 15.68 -4.04 -19.04
N ILE A 89 16.66 -3.47 -18.34
CA ILE A 89 16.49 -2.59 -17.19
C ILE A 89 16.87 -1.17 -17.58
N ALA A 90 15.97 -0.24 -17.31
CA ALA A 90 16.21 1.19 -17.48
C ALA A 90 16.05 1.95 -16.16
N ALA A 91 16.71 3.10 -16.05
CA ALA A 91 16.53 4.03 -14.95
C ALA A 91 15.04 4.31 -14.65
N GLY A 92 14.67 4.26 -13.37
CA GLY A 92 13.31 4.43 -12.87
C GLY A 92 12.51 3.13 -12.75
N GLN A 93 13.03 1.98 -13.19
CA GLN A 93 12.36 0.69 -13.03
C GLN A 93 12.73 -0.01 -11.71
N THR A 94 11.76 -0.68 -11.11
CA THR A 94 11.97 -1.56 -9.95
C THR A 94 12.20 -2.98 -10.45
N ILE A 95 13.22 -3.63 -9.92
CA ILE A 95 13.51 -5.03 -10.23
C ILE A 95 12.67 -5.92 -9.31
N GLY A 96 11.90 -6.85 -9.89
CA GLY A 96 11.07 -7.80 -9.14
C GLY A 96 11.66 -9.20 -8.97
N VAL A 97 12.85 -9.46 -9.52
CA VAL A 97 13.52 -10.76 -9.50
C VAL A 97 14.99 -10.61 -9.17
N ASP A 98 15.60 -11.61 -8.53
CA ASP A 98 17.05 -11.63 -8.34
C ASP A 98 17.73 -12.03 -9.66
N GLY A 99 18.90 -11.48 -9.94
CA GLY A 99 19.56 -11.71 -11.22
C GLY A 99 21.02 -11.30 -11.29
N LEU A 100 21.60 -11.50 -12.47
CA LEU A 100 22.97 -11.10 -12.79
C LEU A 100 22.93 -10.10 -13.95
N VAL A 101 23.63 -8.98 -13.80
CA VAL A 101 23.88 -8.03 -14.89
C VAL A 101 24.80 -8.69 -15.92
N LEU A 102 24.31 -8.82 -17.15
CA LEU A 102 25.11 -9.32 -18.27
C LEU A 102 25.90 -8.19 -18.94
N GLU A 103 25.23 -7.08 -19.19
CA GLU A 103 25.79 -5.88 -19.80
C GLU A 103 25.13 -4.67 -19.13
N GLY A 104 25.89 -3.61 -18.85
CA GLY A 104 25.37 -2.45 -18.15
C GLY A 104 26.22 -1.23 -18.44
N HIS A 105 25.56 -0.11 -18.72
CA HIS A 105 26.22 1.16 -19.00
C HIS A 105 25.88 2.18 -17.93
N GLY A 106 26.75 2.27 -16.92
CA GLY A 106 26.57 3.19 -15.79
C GLY A 106 25.34 2.87 -14.96
N LEU A 107 24.96 1.59 -14.88
CA LEU A 107 23.81 1.12 -14.11
C LEU A 107 24.08 1.32 -12.62
N LYS A 108 23.19 2.06 -11.96
CA LYS A 108 23.24 2.27 -10.51
C LYS A 108 21.92 1.86 -9.89
N MET A 109 22.01 1.05 -8.84
CA MET A 109 20.88 0.47 -8.14
C MET A 109 20.75 1.08 -6.75
N ASP A 110 19.53 1.43 -6.38
CA ASP A 110 19.16 1.81 -5.02
C ASP A 110 18.76 0.55 -4.25
N GLU A 111 19.61 0.16 -3.30
CA GLU A 111 19.40 -0.99 -2.42
C GLU A 111 18.83 -0.61 -1.04
N SER A 112 18.40 0.65 -0.85
CA SER A 112 17.87 1.16 0.42
C SER A 112 16.70 0.33 0.98
N ALA A 113 15.91 -0.27 0.10
CA ALA A 113 14.81 -1.17 0.48
C ALA A 113 15.29 -2.46 1.18
N CYS A 114 16.50 -2.93 0.86
CA CYS A 114 17.06 -4.18 1.38
C CYS A 114 18.14 -3.95 2.44
N THR A 115 19.09 -3.05 2.18
CA THR A 115 20.27 -2.80 3.03
C THR A 115 20.08 -1.61 3.97
N GLY A 116 19.13 -0.70 3.67
CA GLY A 116 18.96 0.56 4.38
C GLY A 116 20.02 1.61 4.04
N GLU A 117 20.90 1.34 3.10
CA GLU A 117 21.86 2.31 2.58
C GLU A 117 21.21 3.10 1.44
N SER A 118 21.12 4.42 1.58
CA SER A 118 20.48 5.30 0.59
C SER A 118 21.37 5.62 -0.61
N ASP A 119 22.63 5.20 -0.60
CA ASP A 119 23.58 5.47 -1.67
C ASP A 119 23.35 4.49 -2.82
N ALA A 120 23.31 5.03 -4.04
CA ALA A 120 23.14 4.21 -5.23
C ALA A 120 24.44 3.42 -5.52
N ILE A 121 24.33 2.10 -5.53
CA ILE A 121 25.45 1.17 -5.72
C ILE A 121 25.62 0.92 -7.22
N PRO A 122 26.79 1.22 -7.82
CA PRO A 122 27.06 0.90 -9.21
C PRO A 122 27.17 -0.61 -9.41
N LYS A 123 26.53 -1.12 -10.46
CA LYS A 123 26.59 -2.54 -10.84
C LYS A 123 27.41 -2.70 -12.11
N ASP A 124 28.54 -3.36 -11.97
CA ASP A 124 29.53 -3.62 -13.01
C ASP A 124 29.88 -5.11 -13.04
N ALA A 125 30.75 -5.54 -13.97
CA ALA A 125 31.23 -6.92 -14.05
C ALA A 125 31.90 -7.44 -12.75
N GLN A 126 32.35 -6.54 -11.87
CA GLN A 126 32.93 -6.88 -10.57
C GLN A 126 31.86 -7.22 -9.50
N ASP A 127 30.69 -6.59 -9.60
CA ASP A 127 29.51 -6.84 -8.76
C ASP A 127 28.24 -6.88 -9.63
N PRO A 128 28.01 -8.01 -10.34
CA PRO A 128 26.88 -8.13 -11.25
C PRO A 128 25.58 -8.50 -10.52
N PHE A 129 25.56 -8.62 -9.20
CA PHE A 129 24.39 -9.15 -8.48
C PHE A 129 23.29 -8.11 -8.36
N LEU A 130 22.10 -8.45 -8.84
CA LEU A 130 20.87 -7.69 -8.69
C LEU A 130 19.95 -8.37 -7.68
N ILE A 131 19.41 -7.56 -6.77
CA ILE A 131 18.51 -8.02 -5.71
C ILE A 131 17.09 -7.53 -6.02
N SER A 132 16.12 -8.40 -5.88
CA SER A 132 14.70 -8.07 -6.00
C SER A 132 14.28 -7.03 -4.96
N GLY A 133 13.40 -6.10 -5.36
CA GLY A 133 12.94 -4.99 -4.52
C GLY A 133 13.83 -3.75 -4.59
N THR A 134 14.95 -3.79 -5.31
CA THR A 134 15.80 -2.63 -5.61
C THR A 134 15.32 -1.89 -6.84
N SER A 135 15.67 -0.60 -6.99
CA SER A 135 15.29 0.20 -8.15
C SER A 135 16.50 0.80 -8.87
N ALA A 136 16.47 0.79 -10.20
CA ALA A 136 17.49 1.44 -11.01
C ALA A 136 17.34 2.96 -10.90
N VAL A 137 18.38 3.64 -10.42
CA VAL A 137 18.40 5.11 -10.28
C VAL A 137 18.89 5.74 -11.58
N GLU A 138 19.95 5.18 -12.15
CA GLU A 138 20.62 5.69 -13.35
C GLU A 138 21.12 4.53 -14.22
N GLY A 139 21.35 4.82 -15.49
CA GLY A 139 21.90 3.88 -16.47
C GLY A 139 20.86 2.97 -17.13
N TYR A 140 21.37 2.03 -17.91
CA TYR A 140 20.62 0.99 -18.60
C TYR A 140 21.47 -0.28 -18.71
N GLY A 141 20.83 -1.45 -18.80
CA GLY A 141 21.48 -2.76 -18.90
C GLY A 141 20.49 -3.89 -19.11
#